data_AF-A0A938JL59-F1
#
_entry.id   AF-A0A938JL59-F1
#
_cell.length_a   1.000
_cell.length_b   1.000
_cell.length_c   1.000
_cell.angle_alpha   90.00
_cell.angle_beta   90.00
_cell.angle_gamma   90.00
#
_symmetry.space_group_name_H-M   'P 1'
#
loop_
_entity.id
_entity.type
_entity.pdbx_description
1 polymer ?
#
loop_
_entity_poly.entity_id
_entity_poly.type
_entity_poly.pdbx_seq_one_letter_code
_entity_poly.pdbx_strand_id
1 'polypeptide(L)'
;MQTLNLILTGFLALIFLLSGISKASGSDKGLSGTREVNVPDGIARVVGFFEVLLALGLVIGLYDSWFTNAIQWLSLVGVWCTMAVALILHFRAKKAATGLPAFILLTCASVALVTL
;
A
#
# COMPACT_ATOMS: atom_id res chain seq x y z
N MET A 1 9.21 -4.06 -20.12
CA MET A 1 9.27 -4.10 -18.65
C MET A 1 8.12 -4.88 -18.01
N GLN A 2 7.32 -5.63 -18.80
CA GLN A 2 6.10 -6.29 -18.33
C GLN A 2 6.33 -7.31 -17.21
N THR A 3 7.37 -8.14 -17.30
CA THR A 3 7.70 -9.11 -16.24
C THR A 3 8.02 -8.44 -14.91
N LEU A 4 8.77 -7.32 -14.93
CA LEU A 4 9.08 -6.54 -13.72
C LEU A 4 7.81 -5.96 -13.12
N ASN A 5 6.94 -5.35 -13.95
CA ASN A 5 5.67 -4.80 -13.49
C ASN A 5 4.79 -5.87 -12.86
N LEU A 6 4.68 -7.06 -13.47
CA LEU A 6 3.90 -8.17 -12.95
C LEU A 6 4.41 -8.61 -11.58
N ILE A 7 5.74 -8.78 -11.42
CA ILE A 7 6.37 -9.14 -10.15
C ILE A 7 6.09 -8.08 -9.08
N LEU A 8 6.30 -6.80 -9.40
CA LEU A 8 6.08 -5.70 -8.45
C LEU A 8 4.61 -5.55 -8.07
N THR A 9 3.70 -5.61 -9.04
CA THR A 9 2.25 -5.52 -8.82
C THR A 9 1.75 -6.68 -7.99
N GLY A 10 2.19 -7.91 -8.27
CA GLY A 10 1.83 -9.08 -7.47
C GLY A 10 2.37 -9.00 -6.04
N PHE A 11 3.61 -8.55 -5.87
CA PHE A 11 4.23 -8.33 -4.56
C PHE A 11 3.49 -7.26 -3.74
N LEU A 12 3.18 -6.11 -4.35
CA LEU A 12 2.43 -5.04 -3.71
C LEU A 12 1.01 -5.49 -3.36
N ALA A 13 0.31 -6.17 -4.28
CA ALA A 13 -1.02 -6.70 -4.02
C ALA A 13 -1.03 -7.61 -2.79
N LEU A 14 -0.07 -8.53 -2.69
CA LEU A 14 0.03 -9.46 -1.55
C LEU A 14 0.27 -8.71 -0.23
N ILE A 15 1.25 -7.80 -0.20
CA ILE A 15 1.58 -7.05 1.03
C ILE A 15 0.42 -6.17 1.48
N PHE A 16 -0.21 -5.44 0.57
CA PHE A 16 -1.32 -4.56 0.89
C PHE A 16 -2.57 -5.33 1.31
N LEU A 17 -2.80 -6.52 0.74
CA LEU A 17 -3.89 -7.38 1.18
C LEU A 17 -3.67 -7.86 2.63
N LEU A 18 -2.48 -8.38 2.93
CA LEU A 18 -2.15 -8.89 4.26
C LEU A 18 -2.14 -7.76 5.31
N SER A 19 -1.52 -6.62 4.98
CA SER A 19 -1.48 -5.45 5.86
C SER A 19 -2.88 -4.86 6.07
N GLY A 20 -3.65 -4.74 4.98
CA GLY A 20 -4.98 -4.17 4.98
C GLY A 20 -5.97 -4.98 5.82
N ILE A 21 -6.00 -6.31 5.64
CA ILE A 21 -6.83 -7.21 6.47
C ILE A 21 -6.42 -7.12 7.95
N SER A 22 -5.12 -7.11 8.23
CA SER A 22 -4.58 -7.01 9.59
C SER A 22 -4.98 -5.71 10.30
N LYS A 23 -4.98 -4.58 9.58
CA LYS A 23 -5.44 -3.29 10.10
C LYS A 23 -6.96 -3.21 10.20
N ALA A 24 -7.70 -3.62 9.16
CA ALA A 24 -9.16 -3.52 9.10
C ALA A 24 -9.84 -4.34 10.20
N SER A 25 -9.28 -5.52 10.51
CA SER A 25 -9.71 -6.39 11.61
C SER A 25 -9.49 -5.80 13.01
N GLY A 26 -8.67 -4.75 13.12
CA GLY A 26 -8.34 -4.13 14.40
C GLY A 26 -7.41 -4.98 15.28
N SER A 27 -6.66 -5.90 14.69
CA SER A 27 -5.70 -6.73 15.43
C SER A 27 -4.57 -5.87 16.02
N ASP A 28 -4.08 -6.22 17.21
CA ASP A 28 -3.00 -5.47 17.87
C ASP A 28 -1.72 -5.40 17.02
N LYS A 29 -1.41 -6.48 16.30
CA LYS A 29 -0.27 -6.53 15.38
C LYS A 29 -0.47 -5.67 14.14
N GLY A 30 -1.70 -5.54 13.63
CA GLY A 30 -2.00 -4.70 12.47
C GLY A 30 -1.96 -3.21 12.80
N LEU A 31 -2.38 -2.86 14.01
CA LEU A 31 -2.46 -1.47 14.47
C LEU A 31 -1.16 -0.96 15.12
N SER A 32 -0.20 -1.83 15.43
CA SER A 32 1.04 -1.45 16.13
C SER A 32 1.81 -0.35 15.39
N GLY A 33 2.00 -0.47 14.08
CA GLY A 33 2.72 0.52 13.28
C GLY A 33 2.02 1.88 13.23
N THR A 34 0.69 1.91 13.17
CA THR A 34 -0.08 3.16 13.19
C THR A 34 -0.12 3.80 14.57
N ARG A 35 -0.16 2.99 15.63
CA ARG A 35 -0.07 3.46 17.03
C ARG A 35 1.29 4.08 17.33
N GLU A 36 2.36 3.54 16.75
CA GLU A 36 3.70 4.13 16.91
C GLU A 36 3.77 5.59 16.43
N VAL A 37 2.98 5.96 15.42
CA VAL A 37 2.93 7.31 14.86
C VAL A 37 1.69 8.10 15.33
N ASN A 38 1.06 7.66 16.43
CA ASN A 38 -0.11 8.30 17.06
C ASN A 38 -1.34 8.44 16.15
N VAL A 39 -1.55 7.50 15.21
CA VAL A 39 -2.77 7.45 14.41
C VAL A 39 -3.85 6.70 15.20
N PRO A 40 -5.06 7.28 15.37
CA PRO A 40 -6.18 6.62 16.02
C PRO A 40 -6.56 5.31 15.33
N ASP A 41 -6.89 4.28 16.12
CA ASP A 41 -7.25 2.94 15.62
C ASP A 41 -8.40 2.98 14.60
N GLY A 42 -9.37 3.88 14.78
CA GLY A 42 -10.48 4.05 13.82
C GLY A 42 -9.98 4.46 12.42
N ILE A 43 -9.05 5.43 12.35
CA ILE A 43 -8.45 5.87 11.09
C ILE A 43 -7.59 4.74 10.50
N ALA A 44 -6.80 4.06 11.34
CA ALA A 44 -5.97 2.95 10.92
C ALA A 44 -6.79 1.80 10.30
N ARG A 45 -7.97 1.49 10.86
CA ARG A 45 -8.89 0.48 10.30
C ARG A 45 -9.46 0.90 8.94
N VAL A 46 -9.81 2.18 8.78
CA VAL A 46 -10.28 2.72 7.49
C VAL A 46 -9.16 2.65 6.45
N VAL A 47 -7.93 3.04 6.80
CA VAL A 47 -6.77 2.87 5.92
C VAL A 47 -6.58 1.40 5.55
N GLY A 48 -6.71 0.48 6.51
CA GLY A 48 -6.65 -0.96 6.24
C GLY A 48 -7.70 -1.44 5.23
N PHE A 49 -8.93 -0.95 5.32
CA PHE A 49 -9.97 -1.24 4.33
C PHE A 49 -9.61 -0.71 2.93
N PHE A 50 -9.07 0.51 2.85
CA PHE A 50 -8.58 1.06 1.58
C PHE A 50 -7.41 0.25 1.03
N GLU A 51 -6.47 -0.20 1.86
CA GLU A 51 -5.35 -1.06 1.42
C GLU A 51 -5.85 -2.36 0.79
N VAL A 52 -6.91 -2.97 1.34
CA VAL A 52 -7.56 -4.15 0.73
C VAL A 52 -8.17 -3.82 -0.64
N LEU A 53 -8.91 -2.71 -0.76
CA LEU A 53 -9.50 -2.30 -2.03
C LEU A 53 -8.43 -2.04 -3.11
N LEU A 54 -7.35 -1.37 -2.72
CA LEU A 54 -6.22 -1.10 -3.60
C LEU A 54 -5.56 -2.40 -4.06
N ALA A 55 -5.31 -3.34 -3.13
CA ALA A 55 -4.78 -4.66 -3.43
C ALA A 55 -5.66 -5.44 -4.41
N LEU A 56 -6.98 -5.41 -4.25
CA LEU A 56 -7.92 -6.03 -5.19
C LEU A 56 -7.82 -5.40 -6.58
N GLY A 57 -7.73 -4.07 -6.68
CA GLY A 57 -7.54 -3.41 -7.96
C GLY A 57 -6.18 -3.72 -8.62
N LEU A 58 -5.12 -3.94 -7.83
CA LEU A 58 -3.84 -4.44 -8.36
C LEU A 58 -3.97 -5.85 -8.94
N VAL A 59 -4.70 -6.75 -8.27
CA VAL A 59 -4.96 -8.11 -8.77
C VAL A 59 -5.78 -8.08 -10.06
N ILE A 60 -6.83 -7.26 -10.11
CA ILE A 60 -7.64 -7.07 -11.32
C ILE A 60 -6.79 -6.55 -12.48
N GLY A 61 -5.84 -5.65 -12.19
CA GLY A 61 -4.86 -5.13 -13.14
C GLY A 61 -4.10 -6.18 -13.93
N LEU A 62 -3.78 -7.31 -13.30
CA LEU A 62 -2.98 -8.39 -13.89
C LEU A 62 -3.63 -9.09 -15.10
N TYR A 63 -4.93 -8.87 -15.36
CA TYR A 63 -5.64 -9.43 -16.51
C TYR A 63 -5.31 -8.74 -17.86
N ASP A 64 -4.54 -7.64 -17.83
CA ASP A 64 -3.95 -6.97 -19.01
C ASP A 64 -4.95 -6.65 -20.15
N SER A 65 -6.01 -5.94 -19.79
CA SER A 65 -6.93 -5.29 -20.72
C SER A 65 -6.87 -3.77 -20.53
N TRP A 66 -7.35 -2.98 -21.50
CA TRP A 66 -7.34 -1.51 -21.37
C TRP A 66 -8.06 -1.02 -20.09
N PHE A 67 -9.21 -1.64 -19.77
CA PHE A 67 -9.98 -1.29 -18.58
C PHE A 67 -9.28 -1.70 -17.28
N THR A 68 -8.67 -2.89 -17.23
CA THR A 68 -7.97 -3.36 -16.03
C THR A 68 -6.66 -2.62 -15.81
N ASN A 69 -5.98 -2.18 -16.87
CA ASN A 69 -4.80 -1.31 -16.77
C ASN A 69 -5.15 0.04 -16.13
N ALA A 70 -6.30 0.64 -16.46
CA ALA A 70 -6.75 1.87 -15.80
C ALA A 70 -7.00 1.66 -14.29
N ILE A 71 -7.58 0.52 -13.92
CA ILE A 71 -7.78 0.14 -12.50
C ILE A 71 -6.44 -0.07 -11.81
N GLN A 72 -5.50 -0.77 -12.44
CA GLN A 72 -4.16 -1.01 -11.89
C GLN A 72 -3.45 0.31 -11.64
N TRP A 73 -3.50 1.24 -12.58
CA TRP A 73 -2.90 2.56 -12.45
C TRP A 73 -3.48 3.32 -11.26
N LEU A 74 -4.81 3.37 -11.13
CA LEU A 74 -5.48 4.02 -9.98
C LEU A 74 -5.11 3.35 -8.66
N SER A 75 -5.06 2.02 -8.62
CA SER A 75 -4.64 1.28 -7.43
C SER A 75 -3.19 1.54 -7.05
N LEU A 76 -2.28 1.60 -8.03
CA LEU A 76 -0.88 1.92 -7.79
C LEU A 76 -0.71 3.36 -7.29
N VAL A 77 -1.46 4.32 -7.84
CA VAL A 77 -1.49 5.71 -7.32
C VAL A 77 -2.02 5.74 -5.88
N GLY A 78 -3.07 4.98 -5.57
CA GLY A 78 -3.59 4.89 -4.20
C GLY A 78 -2.58 4.28 -3.24
N VAL A 79 -1.92 3.18 -3.64
CA VAL A 79 -0.81 2.56 -2.88
C VAL A 79 0.31 3.57 -2.66
N TRP A 80 0.70 4.30 -3.70
CA TRP A 80 1.73 5.33 -3.62
C TRP A 80 1.35 6.42 -2.60
N CYS A 81 0.14 6.96 -2.70
CA CYS A 81 -0.35 7.99 -1.78
C CYS A 81 -0.40 7.49 -0.32
N THR A 82 -0.89 6.27 -0.08
CA THR A 82 -0.95 5.71 1.28
C THR A 82 0.44 5.56 1.90
N MET A 83 1.45 5.13 1.13
CA MET A 83 2.82 5.01 1.63
C MET A 83 3.51 6.37 1.80
N ALA A 84 3.23 7.34 0.93
CA ALA A 84 3.73 8.69 1.07
C ALA A 84 3.20 9.34 2.36
N VAL A 85 1.89 9.20 2.62
CA VAL A 85 1.27 9.67 3.87
C VAL A 85 1.87 8.94 5.09
N ALA A 86 2.03 7.62 5.03
CA ALA A 86 2.65 6.86 6.11
C ALA A 86 4.07 7.38 6.42
N LEU A 87 4.89 7.61 5.40
CA LEU A 87 6.25 8.12 5.55
C LEU A 87 6.27 9.52 6.19
N ILE A 88 5.38 10.42 5.76
CA ILE A 88 5.20 11.75 6.38
C ILE A 88 4.85 11.62 7.86
N LEU A 89 3.95 10.69 8.23
CA LEU A 89 3.57 10.46 9.63
C LEU A 89 4.73 9.93 10.47
N HIS A 90 5.55 9.02 9.93
CA HIS A 90 6.77 8.55 10.60
C HIS A 90 7.77 9.67 10.83
N PHE A 91 7.98 10.56 9.86
CA PHE A 91 8.84 11.74 10.04
C PHE A 91 8.28 12.72 11.08
N ARG A 92 6.97 13.01 11.04
CA ARG A 92 6.31 13.88 12.03
C ARG A 92 6.39 13.32 13.45
N ALA A 93 6.33 12.00 13.60
CA ALA A 93 6.47 11.32 14.89
C ALA A 93 7.94 11.18 15.36
N LYS A 94 8.92 11.69 14.58
CA LYS A 94 10.37 11.51 14.83
C LYS A 94 10.79 10.03 14.90
N LYS A 95 10.09 9.15 14.16
CA LYS A 95 10.35 7.71 14.08
C LYS A 95 10.75 7.29 12.66
N ALA A 96 11.77 7.97 12.11
CA ALA A 96 12.24 7.73 10.75
C ALA A 96 12.69 6.27 10.52
N ALA A 97 13.31 5.65 11.52
CA ALA A 97 13.81 4.28 11.43
C ALA A 97 12.70 3.25 11.16
N THR A 98 11.49 3.45 11.72
CA THR A 98 10.36 2.54 11.50
C THR A 98 9.57 2.84 10.23
N GLY A 99 9.89 3.94 9.53
CA GLY A 99 9.30 4.30 8.23
C GLY A 99 9.94 3.61 7.02
N LEU A 100 11.03 2.87 7.20
CA LEU A 100 11.75 2.19 6.11
C LEU A 100 10.86 1.27 5.27
N PRO A 101 9.95 0.44 5.83
CA PRO A 101 9.05 -0.37 5.02
C PRO A 101 8.17 0.47 4.09
N ALA A 102 7.62 1.59 4.58
CA ALA A 102 6.81 2.50 3.77
C ALA A 102 7.63 3.11 2.62
N PHE A 103 8.90 3.47 2.87
CA PHE A 103 9.79 3.97 1.83
C PHE A 103 10.09 2.93 0.75
N ILE A 104 10.37 1.69 1.12
CA ILE A 104 10.61 0.59 0.17
C ILE A 104 9.36 0.35 -0.69
N LEU A 105 8.19 0.23 -0.06
CA LEU A 105 6.93 0.01 -0.77
C LEU A 105 6.56 1.17 -1.68
N LEU A 106 6.78 2.42 -1.26
CA LEU A 106 6.61 3.62 -2.09
C LEU A 106 7.51 3.59 -3.33
N THR A 107 8.76 3.14 -3.16
CA THR A 107 9.72 3.01 -4.26
C THR A 107 9.28 1.92 -5.23
N CYS A 108 8.88 0.75 -4.74
CA CYS A 108 8.32 -0.32 -5.57
C CYS A 108 7.08 0.15 -6.35
N ALA A 109 6.17 0.87 -5.71
CA ALA A 109 4.98 1.44 -6.35
C ALA A 109 5.34 2.46 -7.44
N SER A 110 6.36 3.29 -7.20
CA SER A 110 6.86 4.27 -8.17
C SER A 110 7.42 3.58 -9.41
N VAL A 111 8.23 2.52 -9.23
CA VAL A 111 8.76 1.74 -10.35
C VAL A 111 7.64 1.02 -11.10
N ALA A 112 6.68 0.43 -10.39
CA ALA A 112 5.53 -0.22 -11.00
C ALA A 112 4.71 0.78 -11.85
N LEU A 113 4.47 2.00 -11.37
CA LEU A 113 3.73 3.03 -12.10
C LEU A 113 4.38 3.41 -13.43
N VAL A 114 5.70 3.57 -13.45
CA VAL A 114 6.44 3.99 -14.66
C VAL A 114 6.66 2.82 -15.63
N THR A 115 6.46 1.59 -15.18
CA THR A 115 6.65 0.37 -15.99
C THR A 115 5.36 -0.34 -16.38
N LEU A 116 4.21 0.28 -16.08
CA LEU A 116 2.88 -0.18 -16.49
C LEU A 116 2.75 -0.20 -18.02
#